data_AF-A0A7I0JGQ5-F1
#
_entry.id   AF-A0A7I0JGQ5-F1
#
_cell.length_a   1.000
_cell.length_b   1.000
_cell.length_c   1.000
_cell.angle_alpha   90.00
_cell.angle_beta   90.00
_cell.angle_gamma   90.00
#
_symmetry.space_group_name_H-M   'P 1'
#
loop_
_entity.id
_entity.type
_entity.pdbx_description
1 polymer ?
#
loop_
_entity_poly.entity_id
_entity_poly.type
_entity_poly.pdbx_seq_one_letter_code
_entity_poly.pdbx_strand_id
1 'polypeptide(L)'
;RPGFFAWLEENWQKVFAGGQERTEAIAEACRAKADVVARDEFETGDRALLNLGHTFGHALEAATNYDGVRLVHGEGVAIGMALAHRFSARLNLASPDDAERVEAHLRAVGLPWRMADIPGELPDAEALLGFITQDKKVSRG
;
A
#
# COMPACT_ATOMS: atom_id res chain seq x y z
N ARG A 1 9.35 5.76 11.94
CA ARG A 1 9.13 5.07 13.23
C ARG A 1 9.26 3.56 13.00
N PRO A 2 10.50 3.03 12.98
CA PRO A 2 10.76 1.68 12.45
C PRO A 2 10.13 0.55 13.29
N GLY A 3 9.86 0.77 14.58
CA GLY A 3 9.28 -0.24 15.46
C GLY A 3 7.78 -0.50 15.28
N PHE A 4 7.02 0.42 14.67
CA PHE A 4 5.56 0.27 14.61
C PHE A 4 5.11 -0.88 13.71
N PHE A 5 5.83 -1.15 12.63
CA PHE A 5 5.54 -2.31 11.78
C PHE A 5 5.74 -3.63 12.53
N ALA A 6 6.84 -3.77 13.29
CA ALA A 6 7.07 -4.95 14.14
C ALA A 6 5.96 -5.11 15.20
N TRP A 7 5.52 -4.02 15.79
CA TRP A 7 4.40 -4.04 16.74
C TRP A 7 3.10 -4.52 16.08
N LEU A 8 2.82 -4.12 14.84
CA LEU A 8 1.64 -4.59 14.09
C LEU A 8 1.72 -6.09 13.80
N GLU A 9 2.89 -6.63 13.45
CA GLU A 9 3.10 -8.07 13.25
C GLU A 9 2.72 -8.89 14.49
N GLU A 10 3.01 -8.37 15.68
CA GLU A 10 2.74 -9.04 16.95
C GLU A 10 1.30 -8.85 17.47
N ASN A 11 0.63 -7.75 17.10
CA ASN A 11 -0.62 -7.33 17.76
C ASN A 11 -1.85 -7.23 16.85
N TRP A 12 -1.74 -7.53 15.55
CA TRP A 12 -2.84 -7.33 14.60
C TRP A 12 -4.14 -8.05 14.98
N GLN A 13 -4.08 -9.25 15.60
CA GLN A 13 -5.31 -9.94 16.04
C GLN A 13 -6.07 -9.12 17.08
N LYS A 14 -5.37 -8.44 17.99
CA LYS A 14 -5.98 -7.60 19.03
C LYS A 14 -6.50 -6.27 18.46
N VAL A 15 -5.82 -5.73 17.45
CA VAL A 15 -6.32 -4.61 16.64
C VAL A 15 -7.67 -4.98 16.00
N PHE A 16 -7.77 -6.19 15.45
CA PHE A 16 -9.00 -6.69 14.84
C PHE A 16 -10.08 -6.98 15.88
N ALA A 17 -9.72 -7.47 17.07
CA ALA A 17 -10.64 -7.65 18.19
C ALA A 17 -11.21 -6.32 18.73
N GLY A 18 -10.55 -5.18 18.44
CA GLY A 18 -11.05 -3.84 18.78
C GLY A 18 -10.76 -3.38 20.20
N GLY A 19 -9.75 -3.96 20.84
CA GLY A 19 -9.27 -3.55 22.15
C GLY A 19 -8.39 -2.29 22.12
N GLN A 20 -7.62 -2.10 23.18
CA GLN A 20 -6.70 -0.98 23.35
C GLN A 20 -5.68 -0.88 22.21
N GLU A 21 -5.24 -2.00 21.66
CA GLU A 21 -4.31 -2.08 20.54
C GLU A 21 -4.88 -1.40 19.28
N ARG A 22 -6.20 -1.45 19.06
CA ARG A 22 -6.81 -0.70 17.94
C ARG A 22 -6.64 0.80 18.13
N THR A 23 -6.92 1.30 19.34
CA THR A 23 -6.76 2.71 19.67
C THR A 23 -5.30 3.14 19.53
N GLU A 24 -4.36 2.31 19.96
CA GLU A 24 -2.92 2.55 19.81
C GLU A 24 -2.51 2.61 18.33
N ALA A 25 -2.95 1.65 17.52
CA ALA A 25 -2.67 1.61 16.09
C ALA A 25 -3.21 2.84 15.36
N ILE A 26 -4.45 3.26 15.66
CA ILE A 26 -5.06 4.47 15.09
C ILE A 26 -4.28 5.71 15.51
N ALA A 27 -3.97 5.85 16.80
CA ALA A 27 -3.27 7.01 17.32
C ALA A 27 -1.86 7.12 16.71
N GLU A 28 -1.17 5.99 16.54
CA GLU A 28 0.16 5.95 15.94
C GLU A 28 0.13 6.24 14.44
N ALA A 29 -0.85 5.72 13.69
CA ALA A 29 -1.04 6.06 12.29
C ALA A 29 -1.35 7.56 12.09
N CYS A 30 -2.22 8.14 12.93
CA CYS A 30 -2.53 9.56 12.91
C CYS A 30 -1.28 10.41 13.19
N ARG A 31 -0.49 10.05 14.22
CA ARG A 31 0.78 10.73 14.53
C ARG A 31 1.77 10.64 13.38
N ALA A 32 1.96 9.45 12.80
CA ALA A 32 2.89 9.27 11.68
C ALA A 32 2.52 10.12 10.47
N LYS A 33 1.22 10.18 10.12
CA LYS A 33 0.73 11.04 9.05
C LYS A 33 0.90 12.53 9.37
N ALA A 34 0.55 12.95 10.58
CA ALA A 34 0.72 14.33 11.02
C ALA A 34 2.19 14.76 10.97
N ASP A 35 3.11 13.90 11.41
CA ASP A 35 4.55 14.17 11.37
C ASP A 35 5.05 14.36 9.93
N VAL A 36 4.55 13.58 8.96
CA VAL A 36 4.90 13.73 7.53
C VAL A 36 4.31 15.01 6.95
N VAL A 37 3.02 15.27 7.19
CA VAL A 37 2.33 16.46 6.68
C VAL A 37 2.95 17.74 7.27
N ALA A 38 3.31 17.75 8.54
CA ALA A 38 3.97 18.90 9.16
C ALA A 38 5.36 19.19 8.58
N ARG A 39 6.05 18.18 8.04
CA ARG A 39 7.35 18.35 7.36
C ARG A 39 7.21 18.84 5.91
N ASP A 40 6.08 18.55 5.26
CA ASP A 40 5.86 18.87 3.85
C ASP A 40 4.36 19.11 3.57
N GLU A 41 3.86 20.25 4.04
CA GLU A 41 2.44 20.61 3.96
C GLU A 41 1.95 20.74 2.51
N PHE A 42 2.83 21.26 1.63
CA PHE A 42 2.53 21.55 0.23
C PHE A 42 2.89 20.41 -0.74
N GLU A 43 3.23 19.22 -0.24
CA GLU A 43 3.52 18.02 -1.07
C GLU A 43 4.65 18.23 -2.09
N THR A 44 5.73 18.87 -1.66
CA THR A 44 6.91 19.17 -2.49
C THR A 44 8.03 18.14 -2.37
N GLY A 45 7.92 17.17 -1.46
CA GLY A 45 8.95 16.18 -1.16
C GLY A 45 8.44 15.03 -0.29
N ASP A 46 8.67 15.11 1.02
CA ASP A 46 8.47 14.03 1.99
C ASP A 46 7.06 13.43 2.00
N ARG A 47 6.02 14.19 1.64
CA ARG A 47 4.64 13.70 1.64
C ARG A 47 4.39 12.60 0.60
N ALA A 48 5.21 12.53 -0.46
CA ALA A 48 5.18 11.45 -1.44
C ALA A 48 5.40 10.06 -0.81
N LEU A 49 6.02 9.99 0.38
CA LEU A 49 6.22 8.73 1.12
C LEU A 49 4.90 8.09 1.57
N LEU A 50 3.82 8.88 1.73
CA LEU A 50 2.48 8.35 2.04
C LEU A 50 1.85 7.60 0.86
N ASN A 51 2.37 7.81 -0.35
CA ASN A 51 1.84 7.24 -1.59
C ASN A 51 2.45 5.88 -1.92
N LEU A 52 3.15 5.22 -0.97
CA LEU A 52 3.66 3.86 -1.16
C LEU A 52 2.53 2.92 -1.57
N GLY A 53 2.74 2.19 -2.66
CA GLY A 53 1.76 1.28 -3.24
C GLY A 53 0.65 1.93 -4.06
N HIS A 54 0.39 3.24 -3.92
CA HIS A 54 -0.75 3.89 -4.56
C HIS A 54 -0.62 3.96 -6.09
N THR A 55 0.57 4.13 -6.64
CA THR A 55 0.77 4.10 -8.11
C THR A 55 0.31 2.78 -8.73
N PHE A 56 0.61 1.65 -8.07
CA PHE A 56 0.14 0.34 -8.53
C PHE A 56 -1.33 0.13 -8.15
N GLY A 57 -1.75 0.56 -6.96
CA GLY A 57 -3.13 0.44 -6.48
C GLY A 57 -4.13 1.15 -7.39
N HIS A 58 -3.90 2.42 -7.72
CA HIS A 58 -4.76 3.18 -8.63
C HIS A 58 -4.79 2.57 -10.03
N ALA A 59 -3.67 2.02 -10.51
CA ALA A 59 -3.66 1.33 -11.80
C ALA A 59 -4.51 0.05 -11.79
N LEU A 60 -4.53 -0.68 -10.68
CA LEU A 60 -5.38 -1.86 -10.49
C LEU A 60 -6.86 -1.47 -10.34
N GLU A 61 -7.16 -0.41 -9.59
CA GLU A 61 -8.52 0.14 -9.46
C GLU A 61 -9.07 0.60 -10.83
N ALA A 62 -8.26 1.28 -11.63
CA ALA A 62 -8.63 1.66 -12.99
C ALA A 62 -8.82 0.42 -13.88
N ALA A 63 -7.96 -0.59 -13.76
CA ALA A 63 -8.06 -1.85 -14.51
C ALA A 63 -9.29 -2.69 -14.13
N THR A 64 -9.81 -2.55 -12.92
CA THR A 64 -11.09 -3.16 -12.51
C THR A 64 -12.29 -2.27 -12.81
N ASN A 65 -12.11 -1.14 -13.50
CA ASN A 65 -13.14 -0.11 -13.73
C ASN A 65 -13.79 0.39 -12.44
N TYR A 66 -13.02 0.46 -11.35
CA TYR A 66 -13.49 0.85 -10.02
C TYR A 66 -14.64 -0.03 -9.49
N ASP A 67 -14.69 -1.29 -9.93
CA ASP A 67 -15.67 -2.26 -9.44
C ASP A 67 -15.31 -2.71 -8.02
N GLY A 68 -16.04 -2.18 -7.04
CA GLY A 68 -15.84 -2.47 -5.62
C GLY A 68 -16.19 -3.91 -5.20
N VAL A 69 -16.84 -4.70 -6.06
CA VAL A 69 -17.00 -6.14 -5.82
C VAL A 69 -15.69 -6.89 -6.14
N ARG A 70 -14.91 -6.37 -7.10
CA ARG A 70 -13.63 -6.96 -7.51
C ARG A 70 -12.46 -6.46 -6.68
N LEU A 71 -12.43 -5.17 -6.36
CA LEU A 71 -11.31 -4.57 -5.66
C LEU A 71 -11.72 -3.28 -4.97
N VAL A 72 -11.60 -3.23 -3.63
CA VAL A 72 -11.72 -1.96 -2.90
C VAL A 72 -10.36 -1.27 -2.75
N HIS A 73 -10.36 0.04 -2.47
CA HIS A 73 -9.13 0.84 -2.40
C HIS A 73 -8.04 0.25 -1.49
N GLY A 74 -8.41 -0.18 -0.28
CA GLY A 74 -7.45 -0.77 0.67
C GLY A 74 -6.80 -2.06 0.15
N GLU A 75 -7.53 -2.87 -0.61
CA GLU A 75 -7.02 -4.07 -1.26
C GLU A 75 -6.08 -3.72 -2.43
N GLY A 76 -6.45 -2.72 -3.25
CA GLY A 76 -5.60 -2.20 -4.31
C GLY A 76 -4.28 -1.66 -3.79
N VAL A 77 -4.31 -0.87 -2.70
CA VAL A 77 -3.11 -0.37 -2.03
C VAL A 77 -2.29 -1.51 -1.42
N ALA A 78 -2.91 -2.53 -0.83
CA ALA A 78 -2.20 -3.70 -0.29
C ALA A 78 -1.40 -4.45 -1.36
N ILE A 79 -2.02 -4.78 -2.50
CA ILE A 79 -1.35 -5.39 -3.65
C ILE A 79 -0.26 -4.45 -4.17
N GLY A 80 -0.57 -3.14 -4.24
CA GLY A 80 0.37 -2.13 -4.68
C GLY A 80 1.62 -2.02 -3.81
N MET A 81 1.48 -2.14 -2.48
CA MET A 81 2.61 -2.15 -1.54
C MET A 81 3.51 -3.37 -1.76
N ALA A 82 2.92 -4.56 -1.98
CA ALA A 82 3.67 -5.77 -2.31
C ALA A 82 4.43 -5.62 -3.64
N LEU A 83 3.77 -5.09 -4.68
CA LEU A 83 4.40 -4.81 -5.97
C LEU A 83 5.55 -3.80 -5.85
N ALA A 84 5.36 -2.73 -5.09
CA ALA A 84 6.38 -1.71 -4.86
C ALA A 84 7.62 -2.28 -4.17
N HIS A 85 7.46 -3.11 -3.12
CA HIS A 85 8.59 -3.74 -2.44
C HIS A 85 9.33 -4.72 -3.36
N ARG A 86 8.61 -5.59 -4.09
CA ARG A 86 9.24 -6.49 -5.08
C ARG A 86 10.01 -5.72 -6.14
N PHE A 87 9.45 -4.62 -6.63
CA PHE A 87 10.09 -3.77 -7.63
C PHE A 87 11.37 -3.13 -7.07
N SER A 88 11.30 -2.55 -5.88
CA SER A 88 12.46 -1.97 -5.18
C SER A 88 13.56 -3.01 -4.93
N ALA A 89 13.20 -4.22 -4.50
CA ALA A 89 14.16 -5.31 -4.31
C ALA A 89 14.84 -5.72 -5.62
N ARG A 90 14.09 -5.83 -6.73
CA ARG A 90 14.66 -6.12 -8.06
C ARG A 90 15.62 -5.03 -8.56
N LEU A 91 15.42 -3.79 -8.12
CA LEU A 91 16.30 -2.66 -8.41
C LEU A 91 17.47 -2.52 -7.42
N ASN A 92 17.61 -3.43 -6.44
CA ASN A 92 18.58 -3.33 -5.34
C ASN A 92 18.43 -2.06 -4.49
N LEU A 93 17.22 -1.50 -4.40
CA LEU A 93 16.90 -0.33 -3.57
C LEU A 93 16.35 -0.70 -2.19
N ALA A 94 15.94 -1.95 -2.00
CA ALA A 94 15.42 -2.49 -0.75
C ALA A 94 15.86 -3.95 -0.59
N SER A 95 15.85 -4.46 0.65
CA SER A 95 16.15 -5.87 0.90
C SER A 95 15.04 -6.76 0.33
N PRO A 96 15.37 -7.90 -0.30
CA PRO A 96 14.38 -8.94 -0.60
C PRO A 96 13.62 -9.41 0.64
N ASP A 97 14.30 -9.47 1.80
CA ASP A 97 13.69 -9.87 3.08
C ASP A 97 12.59 -8.89 3.51
N ASP A 98 12.72 -7.59 3.21
CA ASP A 98 11.67 -6.60 3.50
C ASP A 98 10.42 -6.85 2.64
N ALA A 99 10.61 -7.22 1.37
CA ALA A 99 9.49 -7.58 0.50
C ALA A 99 8.77 -8.83 1.01
N GLU A 100 9.51 -9.87 1.38
CA GLU A 100 8.94 -11.10 1.95
C GLU A 100 8.19 -10.82 3.26
N ARG A 101 8.75 -9.99 4.14
CA ARG A 101 8.15 -9.61 5.41
C ARG A 101 6.83 -8.86 5.23
N VAL A 102 6.78 -7.89 4.31
CA VAL A 102 5.55 -7.15 3.99
C VAL A 102 4.48 -8.07 3.42
N GLU A 103 4.84 -8.95 2.47
CA GLU A 103 3.92 -9.92 1.90
C GLU A 103 3.36 -10.89 2.94
N ALA A 104 4.23 -11.39 3.83
CA ALA A 104 3.83 -12.26 4.92
C ALA A 104 2.83 -11.57 5.86
N HIS A 105 3.08 -10.30 6.21
CA HIS A 105 2.17 -9.55 7.07
C HIS A 105 0.82 -9.28 6.40
N LEU A 106 0.79 -8.82 5.15
CA LEU A 106 -0.45 -8.61 4.39
C LEU A 106 -1.29 -9.88 4.31
N ARG A 107 -0.63 -11.02 4.03
CA ARG A 107 -1.28 -12.32 4.04
C ARG A 107 -1.83 -12.69 5.41
N ALA A 108 -1.09 -12.44 6.48
CA ALA A 108 -1.49 -12.78 7.85
C ALA A 108 -2.75 -12.01 8.28
N VAL A 109 -2.86 -10.74 7.91
CA VAL A 109 -4.02 -9.89 8.24
C VAL A 109 -5.22 -10.10 7.29
N GLY A 110 -5.09 -10.98 6.29
CA GLY A 110 -6.16 -11.34 5.36
C GLY A 110 -6.34 -10.37 4.19
N LEU A 111 -5.34 -9.55 3.87
CA LEU A 111 -5.36 -8.66 2.70
C LEU A 111 -4.78 -9.35 1.45
N PRO A 112 -5.27 -9.02 0.25
CA PRO A 112 -4.66 -9.49 -0.98
C PRO A 112 -3.29 -8.83 -1.19
N TRP A 113 -2.37 -9.58 -1.78
CA TRP A 113 -0.96 -9.16 -1.95
C TRP A 113 -0.40 -9.54 -3.32
N ARG A 114 -1.22 -10.19 -4.17
CA ARG A 114 -0.90 -10.47 -5.57
C ARG A 114 -2.04 -10.01 -6.46
N MET A 115 -1.70 -9.62 -7.68
CA MET A 115 -2.68 -9.33 -8.73
C MET A 115 -3.61 -10.51 -9.02
N ALA A 116 -3.11 -11.75 -8.86
CA ALA A 116 -3.90 -12.96 -9.03
C ALA A 116 -4.97 -13.18 -7.93
N ASP A 117 -4.90 -12.43 -6.83
CA ASP A 117 -5.92 -12.47 -5.78
C ASP A 117 -7.15 -11.58 -6.15
N ILE A 118 -7.06 -10.79 -7.22
CA ILE A 118 -8.18 -9.97 -7.75
C ILE A 118 -9.11 -10.87 -8.58
N PRO A 119 -10.43 -10.91 -8.29
CA PRO A 119 -11.39 -11.64 -9.09
C PRO A 119 -11.49 -11.13 -10.54
N GLY A 120 -11.56 -12.08 -11.48
CA GLY A 120 -11.70 -11.81 -12.91
C GLY A 120 -10.38 -11.52 -13.61
N GLU A 121 -10.45 -11.27 -14.92
CA GLU A 121 -9.26 -11.00 -15.72
C GLU A 121 -8.77 -9.57 -15.52
N LEU A 122 -7.44 -9.42 -15.52
CA LEU A 122 -6.78 -8.13 -15.58
C LEU A 122 -6.24 -7.94 -17.00
N PRO A 123 -6.14 -6.69 -17.47
CA PRO A 123 -5.52 -6.40 -18.75
C PRO A 123 -4.02 -6.68 -18.69
N ASP A 124 -3.37 -6.66 -19.85
CA ASP A 124 -1.93 -6.91 -19.95
C ASP A 124 -1.07 -5.82 -19.29
N ALA A 125 0.24 -6.07 -19.25
CA ALA A 125 1.19 -5.16 -18.63
C ALA A 125 1.25 -3.78 -19.33
N GLU A 126 0.98 -3.71 -20.63
CA GLU A 126 1.01 -2.46 -21.40
C GLU A 126 -0.16 -1.55 -21.00
N ALA A 127 -1.37 -2.12 -20.91
CA ALA A 127 -2.54 -1.40 -20.43
C ALA A 127 -2.35 -0.92 -18.98
N LEU A 128 -1.79 -1.75 -18.10
CA LEU A 128 -1.49 -1.37 -16.71
C LEU A 128 -0.47 -0.23 -16.63
N LEU A 129 0.58 -0.26 -17.46
CA LEU A 129 1.51 0.87 -17.59
C LEU A 129 0.80 2.13 -18.09
N GLY A 130 -0.17 1.98 -19.00
CA GLY A 130 -1.07 3.06 -19.43
C GLY A 130 -1.72 3.76 -18.24
N PHE A 131 -2.35 3.02 -17.33
CA PHE A 131 -2.97 3.59 -16.13
C PHE A 131 -1.97 4.26 -15.18
N ILE A 132 -0.80 3.63 -14.96
CA ILE A 132 0.27 4.22 -14.14
C ILE A 132 0.73 5.59 -14.70
N THR A 133 0.84 5.72 -16.03
CA THR A 133 1.28 6.99 -16.63
C THR A 133 0.22 8.08 -16.56
N GLN A 134 -1.07 7.73 -16.52
CA GLN A 134 -2.16 8.68 -16.32
C GLN A 134 -2.18 9.23 -14.89
N ASP A 135 -2.02 8.36 -13.89
CA ASP A 135 -1.91 8.74 -12.46
C ASP A 135 -0.81 9.79 -12.23
N LYS A 136 0.38 9.59 -12.82
CA LYS A 136 1.50 10.55 -12.74
C LYS A 136 1.27 11.87 -13.47
N LYS A 137 0.37 11.93 -14.45
CA LYS A 137 -0.03 13.20 -15.09
C LYS A 137 -0.95 13.99 -14.18
N VAL A 138 -1.81 13.33 -13.41
CA VAL A 138 -2.71 13.96 -12.43
C VAL A 138 -1.92 14.53 -11.25
N SER A 139 -0.86 13.85 -10.79
CA SER A 139 -0.01 14.34 -9.68
C SER A 139 0.95 15.48 -10.07
N ARG A 140 1.00 15.90 -11.34
CA ARG A 140 1.85 17.02 -11.84
C ARG A 140 1.02 18.23 -12.30
N GLY A 141 -0.28 18.27 -11.98
CA GLY A 141 -1.20 19.36 -12.28
C GLY A 141 -1.47 20.25 -11.06
#